data_AF-H2YFT4-F1
#
_entry.id   AF-H2YFT4-F1
#
_cell.length_a   1.000
_cell.length_b   1.000
_cell.length_c   1.000
_cell.angle_alpha   90.00
_cell.angle_beta   90.00
_cell.angle_gamma   90.00
#
_symmetry.space_group_name_H-M   'P 1'
#
loop_
_entity.id
_entity.type
_entity.pdbx_description
1 polymer ?
#
loop_
_entity_poly.entity_id
_entity_poly.type
_entity_poly.pdbx_seq_one_letter_code
_entity_poly.pdbx_strand_id
1 'polypeptide(L)'
;VQQRVLTNGNAEKHLNNNVTKPSVRGQWGRAWNVDYKTLLGAMFVLFVCPLMPLLMHTACGSYECSISSMVLDVWTHTPPFVLPSVSMYAVKAYFVWMGLQLLLSVLPDIFHHLVPRYTGGMQSGAVTPSGRINHYNINGLQAWLICHVIWFLNVHWLKLFKPSIVFDHVTEFMIIANIAGYSLATFVYIKGRCFPTHENDCKSSGNILYDYLMGVEFNPRIGDWFDFKLFFNGRPGIVAWTIINLSAARQQETHGHVTDSMVLLNILQAIYVIDFFWNEAWYLKTIDICHDHFGFYLAWGDLVFLPFMYTLQ
;
A
#
# COMPACT_ATOMS: atom_id res chain seq x y z
N VAL A 1 -43.83 5.49 57.96
CA VAL A 1 -44.84 6.54 57.65
C VAL A 1 -44.16 7.47 56.65
N GLN A 2 -44.45 7.54 55.35
CA GLN A 2 -45.63 7.20 54.55
C GLN A 2 -45.16 7.11 53.07
N GLN A 3 -45.63 6.10 52.33
CA GLN A 3 -45.47 5.96 50.88
C GLN A 3 -46.17 7.11 50.13
N ARG A 4 -45.61 7.53 49.00
CA ARG A 4 -46.38 7.84 47.78
C ARG A 4 -45.57 7.56 46.53
N VAL A 5 -45.93 6.44 45.91
CA VAL A 5 -45.69 6.14 44.50
C VAL A 5 -46.65 7.03 43.69
N LEU A 6 -46.12 7.81 42.74
CA LEU A 6 -46.84 8.21 41.53
C LEU A 6 -45.89 8.08 40.34
N THR A 7 -46.40 7.37 39.35
CA THR A 7 -45.80 6.84 38.13
C THR A 7 -45.65 7.87 37.01
N ASN A 8 -44.63 7.62 36.18
CA ASN A 8 -44.53 7.76 34.72
C ASN A 8 -45.07 9.00 34.01
N GLY A 9 -44.23 9.59 33.17
CA GLY A 9 -44.75 10.27 32.00
C GLY A 9 -43.81 11.05 31.07
N ASN A 10 -42.54 11.31 31.40
CA ASN A 10 -41.77 12.29 30.59
C ASN A 10 -40.26 12.04 30.38
N ALA A 11 -39.72 10.87 30.74
CA ALA A 11 -38.28 10.62 30.59
C ALA A 11 -37.87 9.86 29.31
N GLU A 12 -38.82 9.37 28.50
CA GLU A 12 -38.54 8.49 27.35
C GLU A 12 -38.60 9.16 25.97
N LYS A 13 -38.77 10.47 25.88
CA LYS A 13 -38.94 11.17 24.58
C LYS A 13 -37.72 11.91 24.04
N HIS A 14 -36.56 11.86 24.71
CA HIS A 14 -35.39 12.67 24.30
C HIS A 14 -34.16 11.91 23.79
N LEU A 15 -34.23 10.57 23.64
CA LEU A 15 -33.05 9.78 23.22
C LEU A 15 -33.08 9.22 21.79
N ASN A 16 -34.10 9.52 20.97
CA ASN A 16 -34.26 8.91 19.64
C ASN A 16 -34.13 9.83 18.42
N ASN A 17 -33.53 11.02 18.53
CA ASN A 17 -33.44 11.96 17.39
C ASN A 17 -32.03 12.30 16.88
N ASN A 18 -31.00 11.57 17.28
CA ASN A 18 -29.66 11.72 16.69
C ASN A 18 -29.32 10.60 15.69
N VAL A 19 -30.30 10.22 14.85
CA VAL A 19 -29.94 9.66 13.54
C VAL A 19 -29.34 10.81 12.75
N THR A 20 -28.02 10.86 12.73
CA THR A 20 -27.23 11.73 11.85
C THR A 20 -27.82 11.69 10.46
N LYS A 21 -28.32 12.84 9.99
CA LYS A 21 -28.77 12.99 8.60
C LYS A 21 -27.66 12.42 7.70
N PRO A 22 -28.00 11.58 6.68
CA PRO A 22 -27.00 11.17 5.72
C PRO A 22 -26.35 12.42 5.14
N SER A 23 -25.02 12.48 5.14
CA SER A 23 -24.28 13.60 4.58
C SER A 23 -24.81 13.87 3.18
N VAL A 24 -25.10 15.13 2.86
CA VAL A 24 -25.53 15.52 1.51
C VAL A 24 -24.52 14.95 0.51
N ARG A 25 -25.02 14.22 -0.50
CA ARG A 25 -24.20 13.53 -1.53
C ARG A 25 -23.11 14.49 -2.04
N GLY A 26 -21.84 14.21 -1.73
CA GLY A 26 -20.68 14.96 -2.25
C GLY A 26 -19.82 15.74 -1.25
N GLN A 27 -20.20 15.89 0.04
CA GLN A 27 -19.45 16.74 1.00
C GLN A 27 -18.26 16.08 1.74
N TRP A 28 -17.99 14.78 1.54
CA TRP A 28 -16.98 14.06 2.31
C TRP A 28 -15.79 13.59 1.44
N GLY A 29 -14.61 13.46 2.06
CA GLY A 29 -13.38 12.97 1.43
C GLY A 29 -12.77 13.97 0.43
N ARG A 30 -12.27 13.45 -0.70
CA ARG A 30 -11.59 14.19 -1.78
C ARG A 30 -12.42 15.35 -2.38
N ALA A 31 -11.77 16.25 -3.13
CA ALA A 31 -12.42 17.41 -3.74
C ALA A 31 -13.55 17.01 -4.70
N TRP A 32 -14.63 17.79 -4.70
CA TRP A 32 -15.80 17.58 -5.57
C TRP A 32 -15.76 18.47 -6.82
N ASN A 33 -15.18 19.67 -6.70
CA ASN A 33 -14.82 20.53 -7.81
C ASN A 33 -13.31 20.52 -7.99
N VAL A 34 -12.88 20.33 -9.23
CA VAL A 34 -11.46 20.32 -9.60
C VAL A 34 -11.12 21.65 -10.22
N ASP A 35 -10.39 22.48 -9.49
CA ASP A 35 -9.80 23.70 -10.04
C ASP A 35 -8.55 23.38 -10.87
N TYR A 36 -8.13 24.35 -11.69
CA TYR A 36 -7.01 24.17 -12.60
C TYR A 36 -5.70 23.80 -11.89
N LYS A 37 -5.46 24.32 -10.67
CA LYS A 37 -4.24 24.01 -9.90
C LYS A 37 -4.25 22.56 -9.42
N THR A 38 -5.37 22.08 -8.91
CA THR A 38 -5.53 20.66 -8.52
C THR A 38 -5.35 19.74 -9.72
N LEU A 39 -5.88 20.11 -10.89
CA LEU A 39 -5.68 19.32 -12.11
C LEU A 39 -4.20 19.29 -12.54
N LEU A 40 -3.50 20.43 -12.48
CA LEU A 40 -2.07 20.48 -12.79
C LEU A 40 -1.24 19.61 -11.85
N GLY A 41 -1.53 19.68 -10.54
CA GLY A 41 -0.93 18.78 -9.55
C GLY A 41 -1.23 17.31 -9.83
N ALA A 42 -2.46 16.99 -10.22
CA ALA A 42 -2.84 15.63 -10.57
C ALA A 42 -2.07 15.10 -11.79
N MET A 43 -1.93 15.91 -12.84
CA MET A 43 -1.11 15.56 -14.00
C MET A 43 0.35 15.37 -13.64
N PHE A 44 0.91 16.23 -12.79
CA PHE A 44 2.28 16.06 -12.31
C PHE A 44 2.48 14.71 -11.62
N VAL A 45 1.60 14.33 -10.70
CA VAL A 45 1.68 13.03 -10.01
C VAL A 45 1.50 11.87 -10.98
N LEU A 46 0.61 11.99 -11.96
CA LEU A 46 0.35 10.91 -12.92
C LEU A 46 1.47 10.67 -13.91
N PHE A 47 2.23 11.70 -14.31
CA PHE A 47 3.19 11.58 -15.42
C PHE A 47 4.64 11.76 -15.00
N VAL A 48 4.92 12.47 -13.90
CA VAL A 48 6.29 12.78 -13.46
C VAL A 48 6.73 11.87 -12.32
N CYS A 49 5.89 11.67 -11.30
CA CYS A 49 6.25 10.84 -10.13
C CYS A 49 6.63 9.38 -10.49
N PRO A 50 6.03 8.72 -11.49
CA PRO A 50 6.40 7.36 -11.90
C PRO A 50 7.83 7.21 -12.40
N LEU A 51 8.43 8.30 -12.88
CA LEU A 51 9.84 8.34 -13.28
C LEU A 51 10.78 8.45 -12.07
N MET A 52 10.29 8.95 -10.94
CA MET A 52 11.12 9.32 -9.79
C MET A 52 11.90 8.15 -9.18
N PRO A 53 11.32 6.95 -8.95
CA PRO A 53 12.09 5.80 -8.44
C PRO A 53 13.23 5.37 -9.36
N LEU A 54 12.99 5.35 -10.68
CA LEU A 54 14.02 5.02 -11.67
C LEU A 54 15.13 6.08 -11.72
N LEU A 55 14.75 7.36 -11.66
CA LEU A 55 15.70 8.47 -11.64
C LEU A 55 16.56 8.45 -10.37
N MET A 56 15.96 8.23 -9.20
CA MET A 56 16.69 8.17 -7.94
C MET A 56 17.60 6.95 -7.87
N HIS A 57 17.14 5.80 -8.36
CA HIS A 57 17.98 4.62 -8.46
C HIS A 57 19.16 4.83 -9.41
N THR A 58 18.94 5.48 -10.56
CA THR A 58 20.01 5.80 -11.52
C THR A 58 21.00 6.81 -10.93
N ALA A 59 20.50 7.84 -10.24
CA ALA A 59 21.34 8.82 -9.55
C ALA A 59 22.26 8.12 -8.53
N CYS A 60 21.71 7.22 -7.72
CA CYS A 60 22.50 6.48 -6.74
C CYS A 60 23.45 5.44 -7.34
N GLY A 61 23.04 4.74 -8.41
CA GLY A 61 23.85 3.71 -9.04
C GLY A 61 24.98 4.25 -9.91
N SER A 62 24.81 5.40 -10.56
CA SER A 62 25.77 5.91 -11.56
C SER A 62 26.36 7.29 -11.24
N TYR A 63 25.78 8.02 -10.30
CA TYR A 63 26.16 9.41 -10.01
C TYR A 63 26.39 9.68 -8.51
N GLU A 64 26.71 8.66 -7.71
CA GLU A 64 26.96 8.80 -6.27
C GLU A 64 25.80 9.50 -5.53
N CYS A 65 24.56 9.21 -5.95
CA CYS A 65 23.32 9.83 -5.48
C CYS A 65 23.21 11.35 -5.72
N SER A 66 24.05 11.94 -6.57
CA SER A 66 23.97 13.35 -6.95
C SER A 66 22.98 13.57 -8.10
N ILE A 67 21.87 14.25 -7.79
CA ILE A 67 20.82 14.57 -8.77
C ILE A 67 21.31 15.62 -9.77
N SER A 68 22.12 16.59 -9.33
CA SER A 68 22.57 17.69 -10.19
C SER A 68 23.49 17.21 -11.30
N SER A 69 24.39 16.26 -11.02
CA SER A 69 25.26 15.65 -12.03
C SER A 69 24.49 14.80 -13.02
N MET A 70 23.51 14.02 -12.55
CA MET A 70 22.63 13.26 -13.46
C MET A 70 21.84 14.17 -14.39
N VAL A 71 21.26 15.26 -13.87
CA VAL A 71 20.51 16.24 -14.68
C VAL A 71 21.41 16.95 -15.67
N LEU A 72 22.63 17.33 -15.24
CA LEU A 72 23.61 17.96 -16.12
C LEU A 72 24.03 17.01 -17.24
N ASP A 73 24.21 15.72 -16.95
CA ASP A 73 24.58 14.73 -17.95
C ASP A 73 23.47 14.52 -18.99
N VAL A 74 22.21 14.38 -18.54
CA VAL A 74 21.04 14.28 -19.44
C VAL A 74 20.84 15.55 -20.28
N TRP A 75 21.21 16.72 -19.75
CA TRP A 75 21.11 17.99 -20.48
C TRP A 75 22.22 18.17 -21.53
N THR A 76 23.43 17.67 -21.25
CA THR A 76 24.63 17.88 -22.09
C THR A 76 24.85 16.77 -23.11
N HIS A 77 24.46 15.55 -22.79
CA HIS A 77 24.52 14.39 -23.69
C HIS A 77 23.11 14.01 -24.16
N THR A 78 22.96 13.57 -25.42
CA THR A 78 21.72 12.91 -25.84
C THR A 78 21.57 11.63 -25.02
N PRO A 79 20.54 11.49 -24.18
CA PRO A 79 20.48 10.37 -23.27
C PRO A 79 20.30 9.09 -24.09
N PRO A 80 21.16 8.06 -23.94
CA PRO A 80 20.74 6.71 -24.25
C PRO A 80 19.77 6.29 -23.14
N PHE A 81 18.55 6.86 -23.10
CA PHE A 81 17.48 6.34 -22.26
C PHE A 81 17.01 5.02 -22.89
N VAL A 82 17.84 4.00 -22.80
CA VAL A 82 17.47 2.64 -23.11
C VAL A 82 16.77 2.15 -21.86
N LEU A 83 15.44 2.11 -21.91
CA LEU A 83 14.68 1.45 -20.87
C LEU A 83 15.22 0.01 -20.76
N PRO A 84 15.76 -0.41 -19.62
CA PRO A 84 16.41 -1.70 -19.52
C PRO A 84 15.40 -2.80 -19.87
N SER A 85 15.84 -3.77 -20.67
CA SER A 85 14.99 -4.87 -21.07
C SER A 85 14.53 -5.66 -19.86
N VAL A 86 13.22 -5.81 -19.69
CA VAL A 86 12.66 -6.60 -18.60
C VAL A 86 12.79 -8.08 -18.93
N SER A 87 13.47 -8.84 -18.07
CA SER A 87 13.62 -10.28 -18.25
C SER A 87 12.33 -11.02 -17.90
N MET A 88 12.07 -12.12 -18.61
CA MET A 88 10.95 -13.01 -18.25
C MET A 88 11.11 -13.65 -16.87
N TYR A 89 12.33 -13.71 -16.35
CA TYR A 89 12.61 -14.18 -15.00
C TYR A 89 12.07 -13.20 -13.95
N ALA A 90 12.37 -11.91 -14.06
CA ALA A 90 11.85 -10.89 -13.15
C ALA A 90 10.32 -10.80 -13.20
N VAL A 91 9.72 -10.87 -14.39
CA VAL A 91 8.25 -10.93 -14.55
C VAL A 91 7.66 -12.10 -13.77
N LYS A 92 8.19 -13.31 -13.96
CA LYS A 92 7.72 -14.49 -13.22
C LYS A 92 7.90 -14.33 -11.72
N ALA A 93 9.07 -13.85 -11.26
CA ALA A 93 9.34 -13.64 -9.85
C ALA A 93 8.35 -12.65 -9.21
N TYR A 94 8.05 -11.55 -9.91
CA TYR A 94 7.07 -10.55 -9.44
C TYR A 94 5.67 -11.16 -9.31
N PHE A 95 5.19 -11.91 -10.32
CA PHE A 95 3.88 -12.54 -10.24
C PHE A 95 3.81 -13.67 -9.19
N VAL A 96 4.90 -14.42 -8.99
CA VAL A 96 4.99 -15.39 -7.88
C VAL A 96 4.91 -14.67 -6.54
N TRP A 97 5.59 -13.54 -6.37
CA TRP A 97 5.49 -12.71 -5.18
C TRP A 97 4.04 -12.24 -4.94
N MET A 98 3.41 -11.64 -5.96
CA MET A 98 2.03 -11.19 -5.86
C MET A 98 1.06 -12.34 -5.52
N GLY A 99 1.25 -13.51 -6.14
CA GLY A 99 0.47 -14.71 -5.86
C GLY A 99 0.66 -15.24 -4.44
N LEU A 100 1.91 -15.23 -3.93
CA LEU A 100 2.20 -15.59 -2.55
C LEU A 100 1.52 -14.62 -1.58
N GLN A 101 1.63 -13.31 -1.81
CA GLN A 101 1.00 -12.30 -0.96
C GLN A 101 -0.53 -12.44 -0.95
N LEU A 102 -1.14 -12.72 -2.10
CA LEU A 102 -2.56 -12.99 -2.21
C LEU A 102 -2.96 -14.25 -1.46
N LEU A 103 -2.20 -15.33 -1.59
CA LEU A 103 -2.45 -16.57 -0.84
C LEU A 103 -2.39 -16.30 0.66
N LEU A 104 -1.35 -15.61 1.12
CA LEU A 104 -1.16 -15.31 2.54
C LEU A 104 -2.24 -14.36 3.08
N SER A 105 -2.73 -13.40 2.31
CA SER A 105 -3.78 -12.48 2.78
C SER A 105 -5.14 -13.16 3.00
N VAL A 106 -5.41 -14.26 2.31
CA VAL A 106 -6.65 -15.05 2.44
C VAL A 106 -6.60 -15.99 3.65
N LEU A 107 -5.42 -16.36 4.14
CA LEU A 107 -5.30 -17.26 5.29
C LEU A 107 -5.87 -16.62 6.57
N PRO A 108 -6.61 -17.37 7.39
CA PRO A 108 -7.03 -16.87 8.69
C PRO A 108 -5.80 -16.58 9.55
N ASP A 109 -5.88 -15.50 10.33
CA ASP A 109 -4.83 -15.21 11.30
C ASP A 109 -4.90 -16.22 12.46
N ILE A 110 -3.82 -16.95 12.67
CA ILE A 110 -3.64 -17.88 13.79
C ILE A 110 -2.79 -17.20 14.87
N PHE A 111 -1.99 -16.20 14.49
CA PHE A 111 -1.04 -15.52 15.37
C PHE A 111 -1.72 -14.79 16.53
N HIS A 112 -2.90 -14.19 16.36
CA HIS A 112 -3.63 -13.56 17.45
C HIS A 112 -4.06 -14.52 18.56
N HIS A 113 -4.17 -15.82 18.28
CA HIS A 113 -4.42 -16.82 19.32
C HIS A 113 -3.15 -17.20 20.09
N LEU A 114 -1.99 -17.12 19.44
CA LEU A 114 -0.70 -17.54 20.01
C LEU A 114 -0.01 -16.42 20.79
N VAL A 115 -0.15 -15.17 20.32
CA VAL A 115 0.61 -14.03 20.83
C VAL A 115 -0.29 -13.16 21.71
N PRO A 116 -0.05 -13.12 23.04
CA PRO A 116 -0.81 -12.24 23.93
C PRO A 116 -0.66 -10.77 23.52
N ARG A 117 -1.75 -10.01 23.58
CA ARG A 117 -1.84 -8.56 23.26
C ARG A 117 -1.72 -8.21 21.77
N TYR A 118 -1.45 -9.16 20.88
CA TYR A 118 -1.56 -8.91 19.44
C TYR A 118 -3.05 -8.85 19.04
N THR A 119 -3.42 -7.82 18.28
CA THR A 119 -4.80 -7.63 17.79
C THR A 119 -4.87 -7.98 16.31
N GLY A 120 -5.05 -9.27 16.03
CA GLY A 120 -5.23 -9.81 14.67
C GLY A 120 -6.62 -10.39 14.42
N GLY A 121 -6.76 -11.17 13.36
CA GLY A 121 -8.02 -11.82 12.97
C GLY A 121 -9.04 -10.86 12.36
N MET A 122 -10.31 -11.23 12.43
CA MET A 122 -11.38 -10.42 11.86
C MET A 122 -11.65 -9.17 12.70
N GLN A 123 -11.35 -8.01 12.14
CA GLN A 123 -11.54 -6.70 12.77
C GLN A 123 -12.53 -5.84 11.99
N SER A 124 -13.29 -5.00 12.70
CA SER A 124 -14.18 -4.01 12.11
C SER A 124 -13.42 -2.74 11.75
N GLY A 125 -13.61 -2.25 10.53
CA GLY A 125 -13.13 -0.95 10.10
C GLY A 125 -14.03 0.20 10.54
N ALA A 126 -13.71 1.40 10.09
CA ALA A 126 -14.54 2.58 10.34
C ALA A 126 -15.87 2.52 9.58
N VAL A 127 -16.83 3.32 10.06
CA VAL A 127 -18.11 3.52 9.40
C VAL A 127 -17.88 4.30 8.12
N THR A 128 -18.26 3.72 6.98
CA THR A 128 -18.18 4.39 5.68
C THR A 128 -19.20 5.52 5.61
N PRO A 129 -19.05 6.46 4.67
CA PRO A 129 -20.00 7.56 4.51
C PRO A 129 -21.43 7.12 4.17
N SER A 130 -21.60 5.94 3.56
CA SER A 130 -22.91 5.30 3.40
C SER A 130 -23.47 4.66 4.68
N GLY A 131 -22.72 4.66 5.78
CA GLY A 131 -23.10 4.09 7.07
C GLY A 131 -22.72 2.61 7.25
N ARG A 132 -21.93 2.02 6.36
CA ARG A 132 -21.56 0.60 6.41
C ARG A 132 -20.32 0.38 7.24
N ILE A 133 -20.19 -0.82 7.83
CA ILE A 133 -18.97 -1.24 8.53
C ILE A 133 -18.39 -2.41 7.75
N ASN A 134 -17.18 -2.22 7.22
CA ASN A 134 -16.45 -3.26 6.53
C ASN A 134 -15.65 -4.09 7.55
N HIS A 135 -15.56 -5.40 7.32
CA HIS A 135 -14.72 -6.30 8.11
C HIS A 135 -13.43 -6.64 7.34
N TYR A 136 -12.34 -6.83 8.08
CA TYR A 136 -11.00 -7.01 7.54
C TYR A 136 -10.29 -8.15 8.28
N ASN A 137 -9.62 -9.02 7.52
CA ASN A 137 -8.76 -10.05 8.09
C ASN A 137 -7.36 -9.47 8.34
N ILE A 138 -7.02 -9.26 9.61
CA ILE A 138 -5.75 -8.68 10.06
C ILE A 138 -4.78 -9.83 10.36
N ASN A 139 -3.91 -10.11 9.39
CA ASN A 139 -2.96 -11.22 9.42
C ASN A 139 -1.56 -10.83 8.91
N GLY A 140 -1.26 -9.53 8.84
CA GLY A 140 -0.05 -9.01 8.22
C GLY A 140 1.22 -9.46 8.93
N LEU A 141 1.20 -9.55 10.27
CA LEU A 141 2.33 -10.04 11.04
C LEU A 141 2.64 -11.51 10.73
N GLN A 142 1.60 -12.35 10.61
CA GLN A 142 1.72 -13.74 10.20
C GLN A 142 2.28 -13.85 8.77
N ALA A 143 1.73 -13.10 7.82
CA ALA A 143 2.19 -13.09 6.43
C ALA A 143 3.65 -12.64 6.31
N TRP A 144 4.03 -11.59 7.05
CA TRP A 144 5.40 -11.09 7.14
C TRP A 144 6.34 -12.17 7.68
N LEU A 145 5.99 -12.80 8.81
CA LEU A 145 6.85 -13.83 9.41
C LEU A 145 7.04 -15.02 8.47
N ILE A 146 5.96 -15.51 7.84
CA ILE A 146 6.04 -16.62 6.89
C ILE A 146 6.98 -16.28 5.74
N CYS A 147 6.89 -15.06 5.19
CA CYS A 147 7.78 -14.61 4.11
C CYS A 147 9.27 -14.60 4.56
N HIS A 148 9.55 -14.12 5.77
CA HIS A 148 10.92 -14.06 6.30
C HIS A 148 11.48 -15.45 6.63
N VAL A 149 10.64 -16.35 7.16
CA VAL A 149 11.01 -17.74 7.36
C VAL A 149 11.31 -18.41 6.02
N ILE A 150 10.48 -18.24 5.00
CA ILE A 150 10.74 -18.78 3.65
C ILE A 150 12.06 -18.24 3.10
N TRP A 151 12.30 -16.93 3.19
CA TRP A 151 13.54 -16.32 2.73
C TRP A 151 14.76 -16.87 3.48
N PHE A 152 14.70 -16.95 4.81
CA PHE A 152 15.77 -17.51 5.65
C PHE A 152 16.03 -18.99 5.35
N LEU A 153 14.96 -19.77 5.18
CA LEU A 153 15.06 -21.19 4.80
C LEU A 153 15.73 -21.34 3.43
N ASN A 154 15.41 -20.46 2.48
CA ASN A 154 16.03 -20.43 1.16
C ASN A 154 17.52 -20.10 1.23
N VAL A 155 17.92 -19.14 2.07
CA VAL A 155 19.32 -18.77 2.29
C VAL A 155 20.14 -19.94 2.82
N HIS A 156 19.62 -20.74 3.75
CA HIS A 156 20.42 -21.75 4.46
C HIS A 156 20.31 -23.14 3.84
N TRP A 157 19.09 -23.57 3.45
CA TRP A 157 18.83 -24.96 3.05
C TRP A 157 18.33 -25.10 1.62
N LEU A 158 17.27 -24.37 1.25
CA LEU A 158 16.53 -24.71 0.01
C LEU A 158 17.29 -24.30 -1.27
N LYS A 159 18.04 -23.18 -1.24
CA LYS A 159 18.82 -22.66 -2.37
C LYS A 159 18.04 -22.58 -3.70
N LEU A 160 16.73 -22.31 -3.64
CA LEU A 160 15.82 -22.27 -4.80
C LEU A 160 16.06 -21.03 -5.67
N PHE A 161 16.45 -19.91 -5.05
CA PHE A 161 16.77 -18.66 -5.73
C PHE A 161 17.89 -17.91 -5.02
N LYS A 162 18.59 -17.03 -5.75
CA LYS A 162 19.62 -16.16 -5.17
C LYS A 162 18.97 -15.22 -4.14
N PRO A 163 19.44 -15.14 -2.89
CA PRO A 163 18.81 -14.25 -1.92
C PRO A 163 19.00 -12.75 -2.23
N SER A 164 19.93 -12.41 -3.12
CA SER A 164 20.14 -11.08 -3.72
C SER A 164 19.21 -10.76 -4.90
N ILE A 165 18.26 -11.64 -5.25
CA ILE A 165 17.40 -11.54 -6.44
C ILE A 165 16.76 -10.16 -6.63
N VAL A 166 16.29 -9.53 -5.55
CA VAL A 166 15.56 -8.27 -5.65
C VAL A 166 16.50 -7.12 -6.00
N PHE A 167 17.70 -7.14 -5.43
CA PHE A 167 18.73 -6.15 -5.75
C PHE A 167 19.28 -6.36 -7.18
N ASP A 168 19.55 -7.61 -7.55
CA ASP A 168 20.12 -7.95 -8.87
C ASP A 168 19.20 -7.53 -10.03
N HIS A 169 17.88 -7.50 -9.79
CA HIS A 169 16.86 -7.14 -10.78
C HIS A 169 16.02 -5.91 -10.37
N VAL A 170 16.56 -5.03 -9.51
CA VAL A 170 15.78 -3.93 -8.89
C VAL A 170 15.15 -3.01 -9.95
N THR A 171 15.88 -2.64 -10.99
CA THR A 171 15.35 -1.79 -12.08
C THR A 171 14.25 -2.47 -12.88
N GLU A 172 14.37 -3.79 -13.11
CA GLU A 172 13.33 -4.57 -13.78
C GLU A 172 12.06 -4.62 -12.91
N PHE A 173 12.20 -4.84 -11.60
CA PHE A 173 11.08 -4.82 -10.67
C PHE A 173 10.42 -3.44 -10.56
N MET A 174 11.18 -2.34 -10.59
CA MET A 174 10.64 -0.98 -10.64
C MET A 174 9.79 -0.75 -11.90
N ILE A 175 10.23 -1.24 -13.06
CA ILE A 175 9.46 -1.13 -14.32
C ILE A 175 8.18 -1.96 -14.24
N ILE A 176 8.28 -3.22 -13.80
CA ILE A 176 7.13 -4.11 -13.65
C ILE A 176 6.12 -3.54 -12.67
N ALA A 177 6.58 -3.04 -11.51
CA ALA A 177 5.73 -2.44 -10.49
C ALA A 177 5.05 -1.15 -10.98
N ASN A 178 5.74 -0.32 -11.77
CA ASN A 178 5.13 0.84 -12.42
C ASN A 178 3.97 0.43 -13.35
N ILE A 179 4.21 -0.55 -14.23
CA ILE A 179 3.17 -1.09 -15.11
C ILE A 179 2.03 -1.66 -14.28
N ALA A 180 2.33 -2.40 -13.21
CA ALA A 180 1.32 -2.96 -12.31
C ALA A 180 0.51 -1.87 -11.58
N GLY A 181 1.14 -0.77 -11.16
CA GLY A 181 0.48 0.38 -10.51
C GLY A 181 -0.53 1.05 -11.43
N TYR A 182 -0.16 1.36 -12.68
CA TYR A 182 -1.10 1.88 -13.68
C TYR A 182 -2.19 0.86 -14.04
N SER A 183 -1.82 -0.43 -14.16
CA SER A 183 -2.78 -1.49 -14.48
C SER A 183 -3.83 -1.62 -13.38
N LEU A 184 -3.39 -1.59 -12.11
CA LEU A 184 -4.25 -1.64 -10.93
C LEU A 184 -5.16 -0.41 -10.85
N ALA A 185 -4.59 0.79 -11.01
CA ALA A 185 -5.34 2.04 -11.02
C ALA A 185 -6.43 2.05 -12.10
N THR A 186 -6.08 1.57 -13.30
CA THR A 186 -7.03 1.43 -14.41
C THR A 186 -8.12 0.43 -14.11
N PHE A 187 -7.75 -0.73 -13.55
CA PHE A 187 -8.72 -1.73 -13.12
C PHE A 187 -9.71 -1.18 -12.09
N VAL A 188 -9.23 -0.55 -11.00
CA VAL A 188 -10.11 -0.02 -9.94
C VAL A 188 -10.93 1.18 -10.40
N TYR A 189 -10.41 1.99 -11.33
CA TYR A 189 -11.18 3.08 -11.95
C TYR A 189 -12.35 2.54 -12.78
N ILE A 190 -12.11 1.56 -13.67
CA ILE A 190 -13.17 0.92 -14.47
C ILE A 190 -14.17 0.22 -13.54
N LYS A 191 -13.66 -0.54 -12.57
CA LYS A 191 -14.48 -1.25 -11.59
C LYS A 191 -15.36 -0.31 -10.78
N GLY A 192 -14.84 0.80 -10.26
CA GLY A 192 -15.62 1.79 -9.51
C GLY A 192 -16.68 2.51 -10.35
N ARG A 193 -16.51 2.59 -11.68
CA ARG A 193 -17.47 3.23 -12.60
C ARG A 193 -18.53 2.28 -13.15
N CYS A 194 -18.17 1.02 -13.39
CA CYS A 194 -19.04 0.04 -14.06
C CYS A 194 -19.62 -1.01 -13.10
N PHE A 195 -18.86 -1.40 -12.08
CA PHE A 195 -19.18 -2.49 -11.16
C PHE A 195 -18.81 -2.12 -9.71
N PRO A 196 -19.32 -0.99 -9.18
CA PRO A 196 -18.99 -0.56 -7.82
C PRO A 196 -19.48 -1.61 -6.82
N THR A 197 -18.68 -1.91 -5.80
CA THR A 197 -19.17 -2.79 -4.71
C THR A 197 -20.34 -2.10 -4.00
N HIS A 198 -20.26 -0.78 -3.80
CA HIS A 198 -21.32 0.01 -3.19
C HIS A 198 -21.44 1.39 -3.85
N GLU A 199 -22.53 1.62 -4.58
CA GLU A 199 -22.76 2.87 -5.31
C GLU A 199 -22.81 4.12 -4.41
N ASN A 200 -23.28 3.97 -3.18
CA ASN A 200 -23.39 5.08 -2.23
C ASN A 200 -22.03 5.51 -1.65
N ASP A 201 -21.02 4.65 -1.77
CA ASP A 201 -19.62 4.92 -1.39
C ASP A 201 -18.75 5.22 -2.63
N CYS A 202 -19.38 5.60 -3.76
CA CYS A 202 -18.67 6.09 -4.94
C CYS A 202 -18.81 7.60 -5.08
N LYS A 203 -17.73 8.24 -5.54
CA LYS A 203 -17.66 9.67 -5.83
C LYS A 203 -16.99 9.90 -7.17
N SER A 204 -17.52 10.84 -7.96
CA SER A 204 -16.90 11.32 -9.21
C SER A 204 -16.94 12.84 -9.22
N SER A 205 -15.88 13.48 -9.71
CA SER A 205 -15.77 14.94 -9.83
C SER A 205 -16.08 15.42 -11.26
N GLY A 206 -16.42 14.51 -12.18
CA GLY A 206 -16.59 14.80 -13.61
C GLY A 206 -15.29 15.01 -14.39
N ASN A 207 -14.13 15.04 -13.72
CA ASN A 207 -12.83 15.11 -14.36
C ASN A 207 -12.14 13.73 -14.32
N ILE A 208 -11.95 13.13 -15.50
CA ILE A 208 -11.42 11.77 -15.63
C ILE A 208 -10.02 11.63 -15.03
N LEU A 209 -9.12 12.60 -15.25
CA LEU A 209 -7.74 12.52 -14.75
C LEU A 209 -7.70 12.61 -13.22
N TYR A 210 -8.48 13.50 -12.63
CA TYR A 210 -8.56 13.63 -11.17
C TYR A 210 -9.23 12.41 -10.52
N ASP A 211 -10.32 11.90 -11.12
CA ASP A 211 -11.00 10.69 -10.65
C ASP A 211 -10.12 9.43 -10.80
N TYR A 212 -9.29 9.37 -11.84
CA TYR A 212 -8.30 8.31 -12.01
C TYR A 212 -7.20 8.38 -10.94
N LEU A 213 -6.71 9.58 -10.65
CA LEU A 213 -5.70 9.78 -9.62
C LEU A 213 -6.22 9.43 -8.22
N MET A 214 -7.33 10.05 -7.83
CA MET A 214 -7.84 9.98 -6.46
C MET A 214 -8.76 8.79 -6.21
N GLY A 215 -9.27 8.13 -7.26
CA GLY A 215 -10.18 7.00 -7.14
C GLY A 215 -11.65 7.39 -7.15
N VAL A 216 -12.47 6.49 -7.71
CA VAL A 216 -13.93 6.65 -7.81
C VAL A 216 -14.64 5.96 -6.66
N GLU A 217 -14.21 4.75 -6.33
CA GLU A 217 -14.80 3.95 -5.27
C GLU A 217 -14.00 4.12 -3.98
N PHE A 218 -14.73 4.27 -2.88
CA PHE A 218 -14.11 4.53 -1.58
C PHE A 218 -13.27 3.35 -1.11
N ASN A 219 -13.85 2.16 -0.94
CA ASN A 219 -13.14 0.93 -0.59
C ASN A 219 -13.50 -0.16 -1.61
N PRO A 220 -12.78 -0.25 -2.75
CA PRO A 220 -13.06 -1.28 -3.72
C PRO A 220 -12.80 -2.67 -3.12
N ARG A 221 -13.75 -3.58 -3.33
CA ARG A 221 -13.64 -4.99 -2.90
C ARG A 221 -13.98 -5.99 -3.99
N ILE A 222 -13.46 -7.22 -3.84
CA ILE A 222 -13.96 -8.42 -4.53
C ILE A 222 -14.67 -9.28 -3.48
N GLY A 223 -15.99 -9.37 -3.58
CA GLY A 223 -16.82 -9.95 -2.52
C GLY A 223 -16.65 -9.22 -1.19
N ASP A 224 -16.87 -9.92 -0.07
CA ASP A 224 -16.75 -9.34 1.27
C ASP A 224 -15.36 -9.51 1.88
N TRP A 225 -14.51 -10.35 1.29
CA TRP A 225 -13.26 -10.82 1.91
C TRP A 225 -12.01 -10.07 1.43
N PHE A 226 -11.98 -9.61 0.17
CA PHE A 226 -10.79 -8.97 -0.39
C PHE A 226 -10.98 -7.46 -0.53
N ASP A 227 -10.18 -6.70 0.21
CA ASP A 227 -10.14 -5.25 0.17
C ASP A 227 -8.83 -4.77 -0.46
N PHE A 228 -8.94 -3.99 -1.53
CA PHE A 228 -7.78 -3.55 -2.30
C PHE A 228 -6.85 -2.65 -1.49
N LYS A 229 -7.38 -1.75 -0.65
CA LYS A 229 -6.55 -0.82 0.11
C LYS A 229 -5.69 -1.56 1.11
N LEU A 230 -6.32 -2.38 1.95
CA LEU A 230 -5.59 -3.11 2.98
C LEU A 230 -4.58 -4.08 2.35
N PHE A 231 -4.98 -4.75 1.26
CA PHE A 231 -4.09 -5.69 0.58
C PHE A 231 -2.84 -5.00 0.02
N PHE A 232 -3.01 -3.99 -0.83
CA PHE A 232 -1.88 -3.38 -1.54
C PHE A 232 -0.97 -2.58 -0.61
N ASN A 233 -1.54 -1.88 0.37
CA ASN A 233 -0.75 -1.14 1.35
C ASN A 233 0.16 -2.05 2.18
N GLY A 234 -0.42 -3.10 2.78
CA GLY A 234 0.31 -3.95 3.71
C GLY A 234 1.13 -5.06 3.05
N ARG A 235 0.55 -5.81 2.10
CA ARG A 235 1.07 -7.12 1.70
C ARG A 235 2.22 -7.01 0.69
N PRO A 236 2.00 -6.63 -0.59
CA PRO A 236 3.06 -6.66 -1.58
C PRO A 236 4.13 -5.57 -1.38
N GLY A 237 3.78 -4.42 -0.78
CA GLY A 237 4.70 -3.30 -0.55
C GLY A 237 5.47 -3.42 0.76
N ILE A 238 4.79 -3.28 1.90
CA ILE A 238 5.45 -3.24 3.22
C ILE A 238 6.15 -4.56 3.57
N VAL A 239 5.61 -5.73 3.21
CA VAL A 239 6.36 -7.00 3.41
C VAL A 239 7.60 -7.07 2.51
N ALA A 240 7.51 -6.54 1.28
CA ALA A 240 8.65 -6.55 0.36
C ALA A 240 9.77 -5.63 0.86
N TRP A 241 9.46 -4.52 1.55
CA TRP A 241 10.43 -3.56 2.07
C TRP A 241 11.59 -4.26 2.81
N THR A 242 11.30 -5.06 3.84
CA THR A 242 12.36 -5.73 4.60
C THR A 242 13.08 -6.81 3.79
N ILE A 243 12.41 -7.47 2.83
CA ILE A 243 13.04 -8.44 1.93
C ILE A 243 14.00 -7.76 0.94
N ILE A 244 13.66 -6.56 0.44
CA ILE A 244 14.52 -5.75 -0.42
C ILE A 244 15.79 -5.38 0.33
N ASN A 245 15.69 -4.91 1.57
CA ASN A 245 16.85 -4.57 2.39
C ASN A 245 17.76 -5.78 2.65
N LEU A 246 17.17 -6.93 2.98
CA LEU A 246 17.92 -8.17 3.18
C LEU A 246 18.61 -8.64 1.90
N SER A 247 17.96 -8.46 0.75
CA SER A 247 18.54 -8.74 -0.58
C SER A 247 19.76 -7.85 -0.84
N ALA A 248 19.69 -6.56 -0.50
CA ALA A 248 20.80 -5.63 -0.64
C ALA A 248 21.97 -5.98 0.30
N ALA A 249 21.69 -6.31 1.57
CA ALA A 249 22.71 -6.74 2.52
C ALA A 249 23.43 -8.02 2.05
N ARG A 250 22.68 -8.98 1.49
CA ARG A 250 23.27 -10.21 0.94
C ARG A 250 24.20 -9.93 -0.23
N GLN A 251 23.83 -8.96 -1.06
CA GLN A 251 24.67 -8.55 -2.18
C GLN A 251 25.99 -7.97 -1.69
N GLN A 252 25.97 -7.08 -0.68
CA GLN A 252 27.20 -6.54 -0.07
C GLN A 252 28.10 -7.61 0.54
N GLU A 253 27.53 -8.59 1.22
CA GLU A 253 28.30 -9.71 1.79
C GLU A 253 29.08 -10.47 0.70
N THR A 254 28.50 -10.60 -0.50
CA THR A 254 29.15 -11.25 -1.64
C THR A 254 30.37 -10.44 -2.16
N HIS A 255 30.42 -9.14 -1.89
CA HIS A 255 31.49 -8.23 -2.27
C HIS A 255 32.53 -7.99 -1.15
N GLY A 256 32.38 -8.62 0.02
CA GLY A 256 33.43 -8.68 1.04
C GLY A 256 32.94 -8.66 2.49
N HIS A 257 31.99 -7.80 2.83
CA HIS A 257 31.34 -7.75 4.16
C HIS A 257 30.10 -6.84 4.12
N VAL A 258 29.22 -6.98 5.11
CA VAL A 258 28.10 -6.06 5.35
C VAL A 258 28.57 -4.94 6.27
N THR A 259 28.30 -3.69 5.92
CA THR A 259 28.70 -2.53 6.73
C THR A 259 27.83 -2.36 7.97
N ASP A 260 28.37 -1.77 9.04
CA ASP A 260 27.61 -1.48 10.27
C ASP A 260 26.37 -0.61 9.99
N SER A 261 26.49 0.35 9.06
CA SER A 261 25.38 1.18 8.61
C SER A 261 24.25 0.35 7.98
N MET A 262 24.60 -0.64 7.15
CA MET A 262 23.62 -1.51 6.51
C MET A 262 22.92 -2.42 7.52
N VAL A 263 23.67 -2.94 8.50
CA VAL A 263 23.09 -3.72 9.61
C VAL A 263 22.12 -2.85 10.42
N LEU A 264 22.53 -1.65 10.79
CA LEU A 264 21.69 -0.72 11.55
C LEU A 264 20.42 -0.33 10.78
N LEU A 265 20.55 -0.02 9.48
CA LEU A 265 19.42 0.30 8.61
C LEU A 265 18.39 -0.84 8.59
N ASN A 266 18.85 -2.08 8.37
CA ASN A 266 17.99 -3.26 8.34
C ASN A 266 17.26 -3.45 9.67
N ILE A 267 17.95 -3.29 10.80
CA ILE A 267 17.35 -3.44 12.14
C ILE A 267 16.29 -2.35 12.37
N LEU A 268 16.62 -1.08 12.12
CA LEU A 268 15.70 0.03 12.39
C LEU A 268 14.45 -0.03 11.50
N GLN A 269 14.62 -0.34 10.21
CA GLN A 269 13.49 -0.48 9.30
C GLN A 269 12.68 -1.75 9.60
N ALA A 270 13.31 -2.84 10.03
CA ALA A 270 12.58 -4.03 10.49
C ALA A 270 11.75 -3.75 11.75
N ILE A 271 12.30 -3.02 12.74
CA ILE A 271 11.54 -2.59 13.93
C ILE A 271 10.31 -1.78 13.51
N TYR A 272 10.48 -0.83 12.59
CA TYR A 272 9.37 -0.03 12.08
C TYR A 272 8.29 -0.88 11.40
N VAL A 273 8.68 -1.80 10.50
CA VAL A 273 7.73 -2.66 9.78
C VAL A 273 7.03 -3.65 10.73
N ILE A 274 7.74 -4.19 11.71
CA ILE A 274 7.16 -5.07 12.72
C ILE A 274 6.16 -4.30 13.60
N ASP A 275 6.49 -3.07 14.03
CA ASP A 275 5.56 -2.23 14.78
C ASP A 275 4.29 -1.92 14.00
N PHE A 276 4.43 -1.63 12.69
CA PHE A 276 3.29 -1.47 11.79
C PHE A 276 2.40 -2.72 11.77
N PHE A 277 2.97 -3.91 11.57
CA PHE A 277 2.18 -5.15 11.50
C PHE A 277 1.63 -5.59 12.86
N TRP A 278 2.33 -5.28 13.95
CA TRP A 278 1.82 -5.50 15.31
C TRP A 278 0.58 -4.66 15.57
N ASN A 279 0.56 -3.43 15.05
CA ASN A 279 -0.52 -2.47 15.19
C ASN A 279 -1.41 -2.37 13.94
N GLU A 280 -1.43 -3.37 13.07
CA GLU A 280 -2.12 -3.31 11.76
C GLU A 280 -3.63 -2.99 11.92
N ALA A 281 -4.28 -3.46 12.98
CA ALA A 281 -5.68 -3.12 13.26
C ALA A 281 -5.94 -1.61 13.44
N TRP A 282 -4.94 -0.84 13.90
CA TRP A 282 -5.01 0.61 13.99
C TRP A 282 -4.97 1.29 12.62
N TYR A 283 -4.34 0.66 11.63
CA TYR A 283 -4.31 1.17 10.27
C TYR A 283 -5.71 1.27 9.65
N LEU A 284 -6.67 0.45 10.10
CA LEU A 284 -8.07 0.57 9.68
C LEU A 284 -8.74 1.91 10.05
N LYS A 285 -8.10 2.72 10.88
CA LYS A 285 -8.57 4.03 11.34
C LYS A 285 -7.80 5.20 10.71
N THR A 286 -6.90 4.94 9.77
CA THR A 286 -6.09 5.99 9.10
C THR A 286 -6.86 6.64 7.96
N ILE A 287 -6.30 7.76 7.46
CA ILE A 287 -6.85 8.53 6.35
C ILE A 287 -7.02 7.68 5.09
N ASP A 288 -6.05 6.83 4.77
CA ASP A 288 -6.07 5.99 3.57
C ASP A 288 -7.30 5.08 3.53
N ILE A 289 -7.67 4.49 4.67
CA ILE A 289 -8.85 3.61 4.79
C ILE A 289 -10.14 4.42 4.99
N CYS A 290 -10.12 5.45 5.83
CA CYS A 290 -11.32 6.13 6.34
C CYS A 290 -11.75 7.38 5.57
N HIS A 291 -10.90 7.92 4.69
CA HIS A 291 -11.17 9.21 4.05
C HIS A 291 -10.85 9.24 2.56
N ASP A 292 -9.77 8.58 2.14
CA ASP A 292 -9.37 8.58 0.74
C ASP A 292 -10.12 7.54 -0.09
N HIS A 293 -10.21 7.76 -1.39
CA HIS A 293 -10.69 6.74 -2.33
C HIS A 293 -9.48 6.01 -2.91
N PHE A 294 -9.70 4.81 -3.41
CA PHE A 294 -8.60 4.03 -3.99
C PHE A 294 -8.48 4.31 -5.49
N GLY A 295 -7.47 5.09 -5.85
CA GLY A 295 -7.09 5.41 -7.23
C GLY A 295 -5.60 5.22 -7.46
N PHE A 296 -5.07 5.80 -8.55
CA PHE A 296 -3.65 5.74 -8.87
C PHE A 296 -2.74 6.17 -7.73
N TYR A 297 -3.11 7.20 -6.97
CA TYR A 297 -2.29 7.72 -5.88
C TYR A 297 -1.91 6.64 -4.86
N LEU A 298 -2.89 5.91 -4.34
CA LEU A 298 -2.66 4.80 -3.41
C LEU A 298 -2.13 3.57 -4.14
N ALA A 299 -2.72 3.18 -5.27
CA ALA A 299 -2.33 1.98 -6.00
C ALA A 299 -0.85 1.98 -6.44
N TRP A 300 -0.38 3.10 -7.01
CA TRP A 300 1.02 3.27 -7.41
C TRP A 300 1.92 3.56 -6.20
N GLY A 301 1.44 4.34 -5.23
CA GLY A 301 2.17 4.64 -4.01
C GLY A 301 2.57 3.38 -3.24
N ASP A 302 1.60 2.47 -3.05
CA ASP A 302 1.79 1.22 -2.31
C ASP A 302 2.70 0.22 -3.06
N LEU A 303 2.56 0.11 -4.39
CA LEU A 303 3.30 -0.87 -5.20
C LEU A 303 4.69 -0.42 -5.61
N VAL A 304 4.91 0.89 -5.75
CA VAL A 304 6.13 1.43 -6.37
C VAL A 304 6.84 2.36 -5.41
N PHE A 305 6.16 3.44 -4.98
CA PHE A 305 6.84 4.47 -4.21
C PHE A 305 7.37 3.93 -2.88
N LEU A 306 6.52 3.29 -2.09
CA LEU A 306 6.89 2.75 -0.78
C LEU A 306 8.06 1.76 -0.87
N PRO A 307 7.97 0.63 -1.60
CA PRO A 307 9.01 -0.39 -1.55
C PRO A 307 10.34 0.06 -2.15
N PHE A 308 10.37 0.97 -3.12
CA PHE A 308 11.61 1.35 -3.79
C PHE A 308 12.24 2.65 -3.27
N MET A 309 11.42 3.60 -2.80
CA MET A 309 11.97 4.84 -2.24
C MET A 309 12.38 4.70 -0.79
N TYR A 310 11.75 3.79 -0.03
CA TYR A 310 12.07 3.59 1.39
C TYR A 310 13.29 2.69 1.59
N THR A 311 13.81 2.10 0.51
CA THR A 311 14.99 1.23 0.47
C THR A 311 16.12 1.83 -0.36
N LEU A 312 16.17 3.16 -0.46
CA LEU A 312 17.18 3.86 -1.25
C LEU A 312 18.52 4.00 -0.50
N GLN A 313 18.47 3.97 0.83
CA GLN A 313 19.61 4.14 1.75
C GLN A 313 20.60 2.97 1.66
#